data_AF-A0A9E2CRW6-F1
#
_entry.id   AF-A0A9E2CRW6-F1
#
_cell.length_a   1.000
_cell.length_b   1.000
_cell.length_c   1.000
_cell.angle_alpha   90.00
_cell.angle_beta   90.00
_cell.angle_gamma   90.00
#
_symmetry.space_group_name_H-M   'P 1'
#
loop_
_entity.id
_entity.type
_entity.pdbx_description
1 polymer ?
#
loop_
_entity_poly.entity_id
_entity_poly.type
_entity_poly.pdbx_seq_one_letter_code
_entity_poly.pdbx_strand_id
1 'polypeptide(L)'
;MPGKVQLMRCPIDTVCGDCQKSLFFGVWVYYNADTGDAICPECGVKRGWTSKQRVKQLIKALELKTDIVALRRQRKIESTKLMILKQQINMHKLGERDLDIEKGIIELMDTVQDYLHHCGTEKEADAFNQMLNAMRQNQELQKEIRE
;
A
#
# COMPACT_ATOMS: atom_id res chain seq x y z
N MET A 1 55.59 1.44 2.75
CA MET A 1 54.70 1.46 3.94
C MET A 1 53.61 0.44 3.71
N PRO A 2 53.38 -0.54 4.59
CA PRO A 2 52.29 -1.49 4.41
C PRO A 2 50.96 -0.72 4.46
N GLY A 3 50.15 -0.90 3.43
CA GLY A 3 48.92 -0.13 3.25
C GLY A 3 47.93 -0.27 4.40
N LYS A 4 47.14 0.79 4.64
CA LYS A 4 46.16 0.80 5.74
C LYS A 4 44.98 -0.10 5.40
N VAL A 5 45.06 -1.36 5.79
CA VAL A 5 43.90 -2.27 5.74
C VAL A 5 42.88 -1.84 6.78
N GLN A 6 41.65 -1.59 6.35
CA GLN A 6 40.55 -1.18 7.23
C GLN A 6 39.32 -2.06 7.00
N LEU A 7 38.59 -2.35 8.10
CA LEU A 7 37.29 -3.00 8.01
C LEU A 7 36.25 -1.97 7.58
N MET A 8 35.75 -2.10 6.35
CA MET A 8 34.78 -1.18 5.75
C MET A 8 33.73 -1.91 4.92
N ARG A 9 32.73 -1.17 4.45
CA ARG A 9 31.77 -1.65 3.47
C ARG A 9 32.46 -1.71 2.10
N CYS A 10 32.29 -2.82 1.40
CA CYS A 10 32.92 -3.05 0.11
C CYS A 10 32.45 -1.96 -0.88
N PRO A 11 33.38 -1.18 -1.46
CA PRO A 11 33.01 -0.03 -2.30
C PRO A 11 32.59 -0.44 -3.71
N ILE A 12 32.87 -1.68 -4.14
CA ILE A 12 32.58 -2.22 -5.47
C ILE A 12 32.26 -3.71 -5.36
N ASP A 13 31.58 -4.27 -6.35
CA ASP A 13 31.48 -5.73 -6.49
C ASP A 13 32.87 -6.29 -6.84
N THR A 14 33.36 -7.23 -6.03
CA THR A 14 34.68 -7.83 -6.19
C THR A 14 34.70 -9.27 -5.69
N VAL A 15 35.86 -9.91 -5.67
CA VAL A 15 36.07 -11.24 -5.09
C VAL A 15 37.03 -11.17 -3.91
N CYS A 16 36.87 -12.10 -2.97
CA CYS A 16 37.82 -12.25 -1.87
C CYS A 16 39.17 -12.73 -2.41
N GLY A 17 40.24 -12.00 -2.12
CA GLY A 17 41.60 -12.39 -2.54
C GLY A 17 42.04 -13.78 -2.08
N ASP A 18 41.47 -14.30 -0.98
CA ASP A 18 41.85 -15.60 -0.40
C ASP A 18 40.97 -16.77 -0.83
N CYS A 19 39.65 -16.61 -0.76
CA CYS A 19 38.71 -17.70 -0.99
C CYS A 19 37.90 -17.56 -2.27
N GLN A 20 38.15 -16.53 -3.07
CA GLN A 20 37.47 -16.26 -4.35
C GLN A 20 35.94 -16.14 -4.24
N LYS A 21 35.41 -15.99 -3.02
CA LYS A 21 33.98 -15.74 -2.78
C LYS A 21 33.59 -14.36 -3.31
N SER A 22 32.46 -14.28 -3.99
CA SER A 22 31.89 -13.00 -4.42
C SER A 22 31.58 -12.10 -3.22
N LEU A 23 32.08 -10.87 -3.29
CA LEU A 23 31.90 -9.80 -2.32
C LEU A 23 31.12 -8.69 -3.00
N PHE A 24 29.83 -8.60 -2.65
CA PHE A 24 28.97 -7.59 -3.21
C PHE A 24 29.20 -6.22 -2.56
N PHE A 25 28.91 -5.17 -3.33
CA PHE A 25 28.84 -3.81 -2.86
C PHE A 25 28.08 -3.72 -1.53
N GLY A 26 28.65 -2.99 -0.57
CA GLY A 26 28.04 -2.82 0.74
C GLY A 26 28.17 -4.02 1.69
N VAL A 27 28.85 -5.11 1.34
CA VAL A 27 29.19 -6.18 2.30
C VAL A 27 30.40 -5.76 3.14
N TRP A 28 30.47 -6.15 4.42
CA TRP A 28 31.64 -5.86 5.24
C TRP A 28 32.85 -6.69 4.78
N VAL A 29 33.96 -6.02 4.49
CA VAL A 29 35.22 -6.60 4.04
C VAL A 29 36.38 -5.85 4.67
N TYR A 30 37.53 -6.49 4.78
CA TYR A 30 38.77 -5.79 5.04
C TYR A 30 39.36 -5.36 3.71
N TYR A 31 39.39 -4.06 3.49
CA TYR A 31 39.81 -3.48 2.23
C TYR A 31 41.18 -2.83 2.39
N ASN A 32 42.07 -3.11 1.46
CA ASN A 32 43.33 -2.39 1.32
C ASN A 32 43.16 -1.35 0.22
N ALA A 33 43.10 -0.06 0.60
CA ALA A 33 42.92 1.02 -0.36
C ALA A 33 44.10 1.15 -1.35
N ASP A 34 45.30 0.72 -0.95
CA ASP A 34 46.50 0.88 -1.77
C ASP A 34 46.64 -0.21 -2.84
N THR A 35 46.17 -1.44 -2.57
CA THR A 35 46.22 -2.56 -3.53
C THR A 35 44.87 -2.86 -4.19
N GLY A 36 43.78 -2.28 -3.69
CA GLY A 36 42.42 -2.59 -4.13
C GLY A 36 41.91 -3.96 -3.65
N ASP A 37 42.69 -4.67 -2.83
CA ASP A 37 42.34 -6.01 -2.36
C ASP A 37 41.23 -5.98 -1.31
N ALA A 38 40.24 -6.85 -1.50
CA ALA A 38 39.19 -7.11 -0.52
C ALA A 38 39.34 -8.51 0.06
N ILE A 39 39.38 -8.62 1.38
CA ILE A 39 39.37 -9.90 2.10
C ILE A 39 38.06 -10.03 2.88
N CYS A 40 37.38 -11.17 2.71
CA CYS A 40 36.15 -11.45 3.42
C CYS A 40 36.39 -11.56 4.94
N PRO A 41 35.39 -11.29 5.78
CA PRO A 41 35.56 -11.33 7.24
C PRO A 41 36.04 -12.69 7.77
N GLU A 42 35.69 -13.80 7.10
CA GLU A 42 36.09 -15.15 7.51
C GLU A 42 37.59 -15.40 7.29
N CYS A 43 38.11 -15.09 6.10
CA CYS A 43 39.55 -15.20 5.81
C CYS A 43 40.36 -14.19 6.62
N GLY A 44 39.80 -13.00 6.81
CA GLY A 44 40.43 -11.94 7.58
C GLY A 44 40.69 -12.30 9.06
N VAL A 45 39.75 -12.99 9.70
CA VAL A 45 39.94 -13.49 11.07
C VAL A 45 41.07 -14.52 11.15
N LYS A 46 41.24 -15.37 10.12
CA LYS A 46 42.36 -16.34 10.05
C LYS A 46 43.73 -15.66 9.99
N ARG A 47 43.78 -14.40 9.52
CA ARG A 47 44.99 -13.56 9.44
C ARG A 47 45.22 -12.71 10.70
N GLY A 48 44.49 -12.97 11.79
CA GLY A 48 44.70 -12.29 13.08
C GLY A 48 43.93 -10.98 13.26
N TRP A 49 42.99 -10.64 12.36
CA TRP A 49 42.16 -9.44 12.53
C TRP A 49 41.10 -9.63 13.62
N THR A 50 40.85 -8.56 14.40
CA THR A 50 40.16 -8.67 15.69
C THR A 50 38.71 -9.16 15.61
N SER A 51 38.40 -10.21 16.38
CA SER A 51 37.07 -10.81 16.50
C SER A 51 35.99 -9.85 17.05
N LYS A 52 36.39 -8.87 17.87
CA LYS A 52 35.49 -7.85 18.45
C LYS A 52 34.81 -6.98 17.40
N GLN A 53 35.51 -6.63 16.32
CA GLN A 53 34.93 -5.84 15.23
C GLN A 53 33.90 -6.67 14.46
N ARG A 54 34.16 -7.96 14.21
CA ARG A 54 33.21 -8.89 13.60
C ARG A 54 31.91 -9.02 14.41
N VAL A 55 32.01 -9.16 15.73
CA VAL A 55 30.83 -9.27 16.61
C VAL A 55 29.99 -7.99 16.60
N LYS A 56 30.61 -6.80 16.69
CA LYS A 56 29.89 -5.53 16.60
C LYS A 56 29.12 -5.38 15.28
N GLN A 57 29.69 -5.85 14.17
CA GLN A 57 29.00 -5.81 12.87
C GLN A 57 27.87 -6.82 12.75
N LEU A 58 28.03 -8.00 13.36
CA LEU A 58 26.97 -9.00 13.42
C LEU A 58 25.76 -8.46 14.20
N ILE A 59 26.01 -7.80 15.34
CA ILE A 59 24.97 -7.14 16.15
C ILE A 59 24.25 -6.08 15.31
N LYS A 60 24.98 -5.15 14.66
CA LYS A 60 24.38 -4.14 13.78
C LYS A 60 23.56 -4.74 12.64
N ALA A 61 24.00 -5.85 12.06
CA ALA A 61 23.26 -6.52 11.00
C ALA A 61 21.95 -7.15 11.51
N LEU A 62 21.95 -7.69 12.73
CA LEU A 62 20.76 -8.22 13.38
C LEU A 62 19.77 -7.12 13.75
N GLU A 63 20.26 -5.99 14.29
CA GLU A 63 19.46 -4.79 14.58
C GLU A 63 18.80 -4.23 13.30
N LEU A 64 19.56 -4.07 12.22
CA LEU A 64 19.01 -3.63 10.94
C LEU A 64 17.96 -4.62 10.39
N LYS A 65 18.15 -5.92 10.61
CA LYS A 65 17.17 -6.93 10.18
C LYS A 65 15.86 -6.79 10.97
N THR A 66 15.93 -6.54 12.27
CA THR A 66 14.74 -6.31 13.09
C THR A 66 14.02 -5.02 12.68
N ASP A 67 14.77 -3.95 12.39
CA ASP A 67 14.21 -2.68 11.94
C ASP A 67 13.52 -2.80 10.58
N ILE A 68 14.13 -3.51 9.62
CA ILE A 68 13.53 -3.78 8.32
C ILE A 68 12.21 -4.56 8.47
N VAL A 69 12.16 -5.53 9.37
CA VAL A 69 10.93 -6.28 9.65
C VAL A 69 9.86 -5.37 10.26
N ALA A 70 10.24 -4.51 11.21
CA ALA A 70 9.33 -3.53 11.82
C ALA A 70 8.77 -2.55 10.77
N LEU A 71 9.64 -1.99 9.92
CA LEU A 71 9.25 -1.08 8.83
C LEU A 71 8.31 -1.76 7.83
N ARG A 72 8.55 -3.03 7.46
CA ARG A 72 7.65 -3.80 6.60
C ARG A 72 6.27 -4.00 7.24
N ARG A 73 6.23 -4.28 8.55
CA ARG A 73 4.96 -4.39 9.29
C ARG A 73 4.23 -3.06 9.33
N GLN A 74 4.93 -1.96 9.61
CA GLN A 74 4.35 -0.62 9.63
C GLN A 74 3.78 -0.23 8.26
N ARG A 75 4.54 -0.45 7.18
CA ARG A 75 4.08 -0.20 5.81
C ARG A 75 2.80 -0.99 5.48
N LYS A 76 2.71 -2.24 5.95
CA LYS A 76 1.49 -3.05 5.78
C LYS A 76 0.30 -2.42 6.50
N ILE A 77 0.48 -2.01 7.75
CA ILE A 77 -0.57 -1.35 8.55
C ILE A 77 -1.04 -0.06 7.88
N GLU A 78 -0.11 0.79 7.44
CA GLU A 78 -0.42 2.05 6.75
C GLU A 78 -1.17 1.80 5.43
N SER A 79 -0.76 0.79 4.65
CA SER A 79 -1.46 0.43 3.41
C SER A 79 -2.90 -0.05 3.66
N THR A 80 -3.14 -0.81 4.73
CA THR A 80 -4.50 -1.22 5.12
C THR A 80 -5.35 -0.02 5.53
N LYS A 81 -4.81 0.91 6.32
CA LYS A 81 -5.51 2.14 6.71
C LYS A 81 -5.92 2.98 5.50
N LEU A 82 -5.02 3.14 4.53
CA LEU A 82 -5.31 3.85 3.28
C LEU A 82 -6.41 3.17 2.45
N MET A 83 -6.43 1.84 2.41
CA MET A 83 -7.48 1.08 1.71
C MET A 83 -8.85 1.32 2.35
N ILE A 84 -8.95 1.30 3.67
CA ILE A 84 -10.20 1.58 4.41
C ILE A 84 -10.67 3.00 4.13
N LEU A 85 -9.79 4.00 4.20
CA LEU A 85 -10.14 5.39 3.89
C LEU A 85 -10.63 5.55 2.46
N LYS A 86 -9.99 4.87 1.50
CA LYS A 86 -10.44 4.87 0.10
C LYS A 86 -11.85 4.28 -0.05
N GLN A 87 -12.14 3.19 0.65
CA GLN A 87 -13.48 2.60 0.67
C GLN A 87 -14.52 3.58 1.24
N GLN A 88 -14.20 4.27 2.34
CA GLN A 88 -15.09 5.27 2.94
C GLN A 88 -15.39 6.42 1.98
N ILE A 89 -14.36 6.97 1.32
CA ILE A 89 -14.53 8.04 0.32
C ILE A 89 -15.40 7.56 -0.85
N ASN A 90 -15.19 6.33 -1.33
CA ASN A 90 -16.00 5.79 -2.42
C ASN A 90 -17.47 5.62 -2.01
N MET A 91 -17.74 5.13 -0.80
CA MET A 91 -19.11 5.02 -0.28
C MET A 91 -19.78 6.39 -0.14
N HIS A 92 -19.05 7.41 0.33
CA HIS A 92 -19.57 8.78 0.41
C HIS A 92 -19.94 9.32 -0.97
N LYS A 93 -19.07 9.14 -1.97
CA LYS A 93 -19.33 9.56 -3.36
C LYS A 93 -20.49 8.81 -4.01
N LEU A 94 -20.69 7.53 -3.66
CA LEU A 94 -21.86 6.77 -4.08
C LEU A 94 -23.13 7.36 -3.45
N GLY A 95 -23.11 7.65 -2.15
CA GLY A 95 -24.23 8.31 -1.47
C GLY A 95 -24.58 9.69 -2.04
N GLU A 96 -23.59 10.51 -2.39
CA GLU A 96 -23.82 11.80 -3.07
C GLU A 96 -24.50 11.62 -4.44
N ARG A 97 -24.04 10.63 -5.23
CA ARG A 97 -24.64 10.32 -6.53
C ARG A 97 -26.07 9.79 -6.42
N ASP A 98 -26.33 8.95 -5.41
CA ASP A 98 -27.67 8.43 -5.17
C ASP A 98 -28.64 9.58 -4.85
N LEU A 99 -28.22 10.54 -4.01
CA LEU A 99 -29.02 11.73 -3.69
C LEU A 99 -29.29 12.62 -4.92
N ASP A 100 -28.32 12.78 -5.81
CA ASP A 100 -28.51 13.56 -7.05
C ASP A 100 -29.48 12.86 -8.01
N ILE A 101 -29.41 11.53 -8.12
CA ILE A 101 -30.36 10.74 -8.91
C ILE A 101 -31.77 10.83 -8.30
N GLU A 102 -31.90 10.73 -6.97
CA GLU A 102 -33.19 10.88 -6.28
C GLU A 102 -33.83 12.24 -6.56
N LYS A 103 -33.05 13.33 -6.51
CA LYS A 103 -33.55 14.67 -6.88
C LYS A 103 -34.02 14.73 -8.32
N GLY A 104 -33.23 14.21 -9.26
CA GLY A 104 -33.61 14.17 -10.67
C GLY A 104 -34.88 13.36 -10.93
N ILE A 105 -35.08 12.25 -10.21
CA ILE A 105 -36.32 11.46 -10.29
C ILE A 105 -37.51 12.27 -9.79
N ILE A 106 -37.38 12.98 -8.66
CA ILE A 106 -38.44 13.83 -8.11
C ILE A 106 -38.82 14.93 -9.10
N GLU A 107 -37.84 15.66 -9.65
CA GLU A 107 -38.09 16.72 -10.65
C GLU A 107 -38.81 16.17 -11.90
N LEU A 108 -38.45 14.97 -12.34
CA LEU A 108 -39.06 14.32 -13.50
C LEU A 108 -40.50 13.86 -13.18
N MET A 109 -40.73 13.38 -11.96
CA MET A 109 -42.07 13.02 -11.49
C MET A 109 -42.98 14.25 -11.39
N ASP A 110 -42.49 15.35 -10.84
CA ASP A 110 -43.24 16.61 -10.78
C ASP A 110 -43.60 17.11 -12.18
N THR A 111 -42.65 17.05 -13.12
CA THR A 111 -42.88 17.42 -14.53
C THR A 111 -43.95 16.56 -15.20
N VAL A 112 -43.92 15.25 -14.97
CA VAL A 112 -44.94 14.32 -15.52
C VAL A 112 -46.30 14.58 -14.87
N GLN A 113 -46.34 14.84 -13.56
CA GLN A 113 -47.57 15.16 -12.86
C GLN A 113 -48.17 16.48 -13.34
N ASP A 114 -47.36 17.50 -13.59
CA ASP A 114 -47.77 18.77 -14.19
C ASP A 114 -48.30 18.57 -15.61
N TYR A 115 -47.63 17.78 -16.45
CA TYR A 115 -48.11 17.43 -17.78
C TYR A 115 -49.48 16.72 -17.71
N LEU A 116 -49.61 15.72 -16.84
CA LEU A 116 -50.86 14.97 -16.68
C LEU A 116 -52.00 15.86 -16.20
N HIS A 117 -51.70 16.83 -15.33
CA HIS A 117 -52.70 17.77 -14.83
C HIS A 117 -53.23 18.73 -15.92
N HIS A 118 -52.36 19.18 -16.83
CA HIS A 118 -52.72 20.19 -17.84
C HIS A 118 -53.17 19.59 -19.18
N CYS A 119 -52.62 18.46 -19.58
CA CYS A 119 -52.79 17.90 -20.93
C CYS A 119 -52.97 16.38 -20.96
N GLY A 120 -52.92 15.69 -19.81
CA GLY A 120 -53.01 14.24 -19.75
C GLY A 120 -54.44 13.70 -19.88
N THR A 121 -54.53 12.46 -20.35
CA THR A 121 -55.77 11.68 -20.32
C THR A 121 -55.93 10.96 -18.97
N GLU A 122 -57.17 10.67 -18.57
CA GLU A 122 -57.45 9.89 -17.33
C GLU A 122 -56.71 8.54 -17.32
N LYS A 123 -56.59 7.88 -18.47
CA LYS A 123 -55.85 6.61 -18.57
C LYS A 123 -54.35 6.75 -18.29
N GLU A 124 -53.74 7.85 -18.74
CA GLU A 124 -52.32 8.11 -18.49
C GLU A 124 -52.10 8.51 -17.03
N ALA A 125 -53.02 9.27 -16.44
CA ALA A 125 -52.99 9.60 -15.01
C ALA A 125 -53.13 8.35 -14.12
N ASP A 126 -54.05 7.44 -14.45
CA ASP A 126 -54.22 6.18 -13.73
C ASP A 126 -53.00 5.26 -13.86
N ALA A 127 -52.42 5.16 -15.06
CA ALA A 127 -51.20 4.38 -15.28
C ALA A 127 -50.01 4.93 -14.49
N PHE A 128 -49.86 6.26 -14.43
CA PHE A 128 -48.82 6.93 -13.64
C PHE A 128 -49.02 6.69 -12.14
N ASN A 129 -50.25 6.80 -11.63
CA ASN A 129 -50.56 6.51 -10.23
C ASN A 129 -50.30 5.05 -9.85
N GLN A 130 -50.57 4.09 -10.75
CA GLN A 130 -50.22 2.68 -10.53
C GLN A 130 -48.71 2.46 -10.46
N MET A 131 -47.96 3.10 -11.37
CA MET A 131 -46.48 3.05 -11.35
C MET A 131 -45.91 3.64 -10.05
N LEU A 132 -46.46 4.76 -9.59
CA LEU A 132 -46.13 5.41 -8.33
C LEU A 132 -46.34 4.49 -7.12
N ASN A 133 -47.50 3.84 -7.05
CA ASN A 133 -47.82 2.91 -5.97
C ASN A 133 -46.91 1.68 -5.98
N ALA A 134 -46.60 1.14 -7.17
CA ALA A 134 -45.64 0.03 -7.30
C ALA A 134 -44.23 0.43 -6.85
N MET A 135 -43.79 1.65 -7.14
CA MET A 135 -42.50 2.17 -6.66
C MET A 135 -42.46 2.31 -5.13
N ARG A 136 -43.54 2.81 -4.51
CA ARG A 136 -43.64 2.91 -3.03
C ARG A 136 -43.59 1.54 -2.35
N GLN A 137 -44.33 0.56 -2.87
CA GLN A 137 -44.31 -0.82 -2.35
C GLN A 137 -42.91 -1.44 -2.45
N ASN A 138 -42.22 -1.24 -3.57
CA ASN A 138 -40.83 -1.70 -3.71
C ASN A 138 -39.88 -1.01 -2.73
N GLN A 139 -40.06 0.29 -2.45
CA GLN A 139 -39.25 1.01 -1.45
C GLN A 139 -39.50 0.50 -0.03
N GLU A 140 -40.75 0.20 0.34
CA GLU A 140 -41.09 -0.38 1.64
C GLU A 140 -40.46 -1.76 1.81
N LEU A 141 -40.56 -2.64 0.80
CA LEU A 141 -39.89 -3.94 0.80
C LEU A 141 -38.36 -3.81 0.93
N GLN A 142 -37.74 -2.83 0.27
CA GLN A 142 -36.30 -2.59 0.38
C GLN A 142 -35.88 -2.08 1.77
N LYS A 143 -36.75 -1.34 2.48
CA LYS A 143 -36.50 -0.92 3.86
C LYS A 143 -36.56 -2.11 4.81
N GLU A 144 -37.57 -2.98 4.68
CA GLU A 144 -37.72 -4.18 5.52
C GLU A 144 -36.55 -5.18 5.35
N ILE A 145 -35.94 -5.25 4.16
CA ILE A 145 -34.77 -6.12 3.91
C ILE A 145 -33.46 -5.55 4.51
N ARG A 146 -33.40 -4.24 4.77
CA ARG A 146 -32.20 -3.58 5.31
C ARG A 146 -32.17 -3.52 6.84
N GLU A 147 -33.31 -3.77 7.52
CA GLU A 147 -33.42 -3.95 8.97
C GLU A 147 -33.12 -5.41 9.39
#